data_AF-A0A1M6EWH1-F1
#
_entry.id   AF-A0A1M6EWH1-F1
#
_cell.length_a   1.000
_cell.length_b   1.000
_cell.length_c   1.000
_cell.angle_alpha   90.00
_cell.angle_beta   90.00
_cell.angle_gamma   90.00
#
_symmetry.space_group_name_H-M   'P 1'
#
loop_
_entity.id
_entity.type
_entity.pdbx_description
1 polymer ?
#
loop_
_entity_poly.entity_id
_entity_poly.type
_entity_poly.pdbx_seq_one_letter_code
_entity_poly.pdbx_strand_id
1 'polypeptide(L)'
;MKIGIDINNQFIRLNLKYRLKKINHVVVDFSEINAASLGERLYKKSIMANQIKVDLFINITTIENFQDEFIIFSKLQDQFVINIEKELKKFFNSKKVSLRDGAYLYIIKNIKATAYIINIPKNLNYDESLGFANCIYDSIIKQ
;
A
#
# COMPACT_ATOMS: atom_id res chain seq x y z
N MET A 1 6.11 -3.55 14.69
CA MET A 1 6.74 -3.65 13.34
C MET A 1 7.21 -2.29 12.86
N LYS A 2 8.24 -2.26 12.02
CA LYS A 2 8.64 -1.13 11.17
C LYS A 2 7.92 -1.22 9.83
N ILE A 3 7.04 -0.27 9.55
CA ILE A 3 6.21 -0.26 8.34
C ILE A 3 6.67 0.88 7.44
N GLY A 4 7.05 0.55 6.21
CA GLY A 4 7.28 1.52 5.15
C GLY A 4 5.99 1.82 4.41
N ILE A 5 5.60 3.09 4.36
CA ILE A 5 4.45 3.55 3.57
C ILE A 5 4.90 4.45 2.42
N ASP A 6 4.33 4.25 1.25
CA ASP A 6 4.56 5.06 0.06
C ASP A 6 3.22 5.32 -0.62
N ILE A 7 2.54 6.36 -0.16
CA ILE A 7 1.12 6.62 -0.47
C ILE A 7 1.01 7.99 -1.12
N ASN A 8 0.42 8.05 -2.32
CA ASN A 8 0.25 9.32 -3.04
C ASN A 8 -0.98 10.12 -2.58
N ASN A 9 -2.01 9.46 -2.05
CA ASN A 9 -3.18 10.11 -1.47
C ASN A 9 -2.86 10.61 -0.05
N GLN A 10 -2.80 11.93 0.12
CA GLN A 10 -2.41 12.56 1.39
C GLN A 10 -3.32 12.19 2.57
N PHE A 11 -4.64 12.09 2.36
CA PHE A 11 -5.58 11.73 3.41
C PHE A 11 -5.33 10.31 3.92
N ILE A 12 -5.27 9.33 3.02
CA ILE A 12 -4.98 7.93 3.36
C ILE A 12 -3.62 7.82 4.04
N ARG A 13 -2.60 8.51 3.52
CA ARG A 13 -1.24 8.55 4.07
C ARG A 13 -1.25 9.00 5.54
N LEU A 14 -1.84 10.16 5.82
CA LEU A 14 -1.85 10.74 7.16
C LEU A 14 -2.67 9.90 8.13
N ASN A 15 -3.82 9.37 7.69
CA ASN A 15 -4.69 8.53 8.49
C ASN A 15 -3.96 7.24 8.93
N LEU A 16 -3.38 6.50 7.98
CA LEU A 16 -2.64 5.26 8.27
C LEU A 16 -1.42 5.54 9.14
N LYS A 17 -0.62 6.56 8.83
CA LYS A 17 0.56 6.94 9.60
C LYS A 17 0.22 7.24 11.06
N TYR A 18 -0.86 7.99 11.30
CA TYR A 18 -1.29 8.33 12.65
C TYR A 18 -1.76 7.09 13.43
N ARG A 19 -2.62 6.26 12.82
CA ARG A 19 -3.22 5.10 13.48
C ARG A 19 -2.19 4.00 13.77
N LEU A 20 -1.31 3.69 12.82
CA LEU A 20 -0.27 2.68 13.01
C LEU A 20 0.72 3.11 14.11
N LYS A 21 1.07 4.40 14.19
CA LYS A 21 1.91 4.91 15.29
C LYS A 21 1.24 4.79 16.66
N LYS A 22 -0.09 4.99 16.75
CA LYS A 22 -0.84 4.88 18.00
C LYS A 22 -0.81 3.48 18.63
N ILE A 23 -0.60 2.45 17.82
CA ILE A 23 -0.50 1.06 18.28
C ILE A 23 0.96 0.55 18.25
N ASN A 24 1.93 1.45 18.47
CA ASN A 24 3.36 1.15 18.61
C ASN A 24 4.05 0.58 17.36
N HIS A 25 3.51 0.78 16.15
CA HIS A 25 4.29 0.56 14.93
C HIS A 25 5.21 1.76 14.64
N VAL A 26 6.42 1.48 14.19
CA VAL A 26 7.33 2.50 13.67
C VAL A 26 7.00 2.71 12.20
N VAL A 27 6.46 3.88 11.84
CA VAL A 27 6.08 4.20 10.46
C VAL A 27 7.15 5.06 9.79
N VAL A 28 7.69 4.58 8.67
CA VAL A 28 8.65 5.28 7.82
C VAL A 28 7.95 5.66 6.52
N ASP A 29 7.99 6.94 6.19
CA ASP A 29 7.23 7.54 5.09
C ASP A 29 8.14 7.80 3.89
N PHE A 30 7.84 7.16 2.77
CA PHE A 30 8.63 7.19 1.52
C PHE A 30 7.94 8.01 0.42
N SER A 31 6.77 8.62 0.70
CA SER A 31 5.93 9.30 -0.30
C SER A 31 6.61 10.49 -0.98
N GLU A 32 7.53 11.17 -0.29
CA GLU A 32 8.13 12.45 -0.72
C GLU A 32 9.64 12.34 -1.04
N ILE A 33 10.09 11.17 -1.49
CA ILE A 33 11.49 11.00 -1.89
C ILE A 33 11.79 11.79 -3.17
N ASN A 34 12.68 12.78 -3.03
CA ASN A 34 13.22 13.57 -4.14
C ASN A 34 14.11 12.71 -5.07
N ALA A 35 13.77 12.72 -6.36
CA ALA A 35 14.47 12.00 -7.42
C ALA A 35 14.21 12.68 -8.77
N ALA A 36 15.19 12.63 -9.67
CA ALA A 36 15.10 13.21 -11.02
C ALA A 36 14.28 12.35 -11.99
N SER A 37 14.09 11.06 -11.68
CA SER A 37 13.31 10.13 -12.52
C SER A 37 12.51 9.12 -11.71
N LEU A 38 11.53 8.47 -12.36
CA LEU A 38 10.80 7.34 -11.76
C LEU A 38 11.75 6.19 -11.38
N GLY A 39 12.69 5.84 -12.25
CA GLY A 39 13.66 4.76 -12.00
C GLY A 39 14.52 5.04 -10.76
N GLU A 40 15.06 6.26 -10.66
CA GLU A 40 15.83 6.69 -9.50
C GLU A 40 14.98 6.69 -8.22
N ARG A 41 13.72 7.14 -8.31
CA ARG A 41 12.79 7.13 -7.18
C ARG A 41 12.54 5.73 -6.65
N LEU A 42 12.27 4.77 -7.54
CA LEU A 42 12.06 3.37 -7.18
C LEU A 42 13.33 2.76 -6.58
N TYR A 43 14.50 3.03 -7.16
CA TYR A 43 15.79 2.58 -6.65
C TYR A 43 16.07 3.10 -5.23
N LYS A 44 15.93 4.41 -5.00
CA LYS A 44 16.11 5.03 -3.68
C LYS A 44 15.16 4.44 -2.64
N LYS A 45 13.87 4.29 -2.98
CA LYS A 45 12.86 3.66 -2.12
C LYS A 45 13.27 2.26 -1.68
N SER A 46 13.67 1.41 -2.62
CA SER A 46 14.09 0.04 -2.31
C SER A 46 15.33 -0.02 -1.43
N ILE A 47 16.35 0.80 -1.71
CA ILE A 47 17.56 0.85 -0.88
C ILE A 47 17.24 1.31 0.54
N MET A 48 16.51 2.42 0.68
CA MET A 48 16.19 2.97 1.99
C MET A 48 15.35 1.99 2.81
N ALA A 49 14.33 1.36 2.21
CA ALA A 49 13.51 0.36 2.88
C ALA A 49 14.35 -0.81 3.43
N ASN A 50 15.30 -1.30 2.62
CA ASN A 50 16.19 -2.39 3.00
C ASN A 50 17.20 -1.98 4.09
N GLN A 51 17.77 -0.77 4.01
CA GLN A 51 18.71 -0.25 5.01
C GLN A 51 18.05 -0.03 6.37
N ILE A 52 16.83 0.52 6.37
CA ILE A 52 16.03 0.76 7.57
C ILE A 52 15.50 -0.55 8.18
N LYS A 53 15.51 -1.63 7.38
CA LYS A 53 14.97 -2.95 7.72
C LYS A 53 13.49 -2.83 8.10
N VAL A 54 12.68 -2.32 7.18
CA VAL A 54 11.22 -2.39 7.34
C VAL A 54 10.79 -3.86 7.32
N ASP A 55 9.76 -4.19 8.10
CA ASP A 55 9.16 -5.53 8.14
C ASP A 55 8.11 -5.69 7.03
N LEU A 56 7.46 -4.57 6.68
CA LEU A 56 6.36 -4.49 5.72
C LEU A 56 6.48 -3.20 4.90
N PHE A 57 6.31 -3.27 3.59
CA PHE A 57 6.28 -2.12 2.69
C PHE A 57 4.96 -2.05 1.91
N ILE A 58 4.24 -0.94 2.01
CA ILE A 58 2.96 -0.72 1.33
C ILE A 58 3.08 0.51 0.43
N ASN A 59 3.01 0.28 -0.88
CA ASN A 59 2.86 1.33 -1.87
C ASN A 59 1.37 1.45 -2.26
N ILE A 60 0.83 2.67 -2.23
CA ILE A 60 -0.55 2.95 -2.62
C ILE A 60 -0.57 4.11 -3.61
N THR A 61 -1.08 3.83 -4.81
CA THR A 61 -1.14 4.80 -5.91
C THR A 61 -2.53 4.91 -6.50
N THR A 62 -2.99 6.14 -6.70
CA THR A 62 -4.21 6.41 -7.48
C THR A 62 -3.96 6.18 -8.98
N ILE A 63 -4.90 5.51 -9.65
CA ILE A 63 -4.87 5.24 -11.09
C ILE A 63 -6.07 5.88 -11.79
N GLU A 64 -5.84 6.47 -12.97
CA GLU A 64 -6.85 7.18 -13.76
C GLU A 64 -7.70 6.24 -14.62
N ASN A 65 -7.09 5.18 -15.15
CA ASN A 65 -7.71 4.32 -16.17
C ASN A 65 -8.69 3.27 -15.62
N PHE A 66 -8.83 3.17 -14.29
CA PHE A 66 -9.64 2.14 -13.64
C PHE A 66 -10.48 2.78 -12.53
N GLN A 67 -11.57 3.42 -12.93
CA GLN A 67 -12.40 4.23 -12.01
C GLN A 67 -13.11 3.41 -10.93
N ASP A 68 -13.29 2.11 -11.14
CA ASP A 68 -14.04 1.23 -10.23
C ASP A 68 -13.29 -0.06 -9.87
N GLU A 69 -11.95 -0.08 -9.98
CA GLU A 69 -11.15 -1.26 -9.66
C GLU A 69 -10.03 -0.95 -8.66
N PHE A 70 -9.97 -1.76 -7.61
CA PHE A 70 -8.79 -1.91 -6.77
C PHE A 70 -7.90 -3.00 -7.34
N ILE A 71 -6.62 -2.71 -7.55
CA ILE A 71 -5.66 -3.70 -8.07
C ILE A 71 -4.56 -3.89 -7.04
N ILE A 72 -4.43 -5.09 -6.50
CA ILE A 72 -3.42 -5.44 -5.50
C ILE A 72 -2.39 -6.35 -6.15
N PHE A 73 -1.13 -5.91 -6.11
CA PHE A 73 0.02 -6.68 -6.55
C PHE A 73 0.81 -7.19 -5.36
N SER A 74 1.16 -8.47 -5.40
CA SER A 74 1.92 -9.18 -4.37
C SER A 74 2.66 -10.36 -4.98
N LYS A 75 3.54 -11.01 -4.21
CA LYS A 75 3.96 -12.38 -4.56
C LYS A 75 2.76 -13.31 -4.29
N LEU A 76 2.49 -14.26 -5.19
CA LEU A 76 1.32 -15.14 -5.10
C LEU A 76 1.23 -15.86 -3.73
N GLN A 77 -0.01 -16.12 -3.28
CA GLN A 77 -0.37 -16.85 -2.04
C GLN A 77 -0.11 -16.12 -0.71
N ASP A 78 -0.34 -14.81 -0.67
CA ASP A 78 -0.19 -14.01 0.56
C ASP A 78 -1.52 -13.85 1.33
N GLN A 79 -1.54 -14.32 2.59
CA GLN A 79 -2.73 -14.25 3.46
C GLN A 79 -3.17 -12.81 3.75
N PHE A 80 -2.25 -11.86 3.81
CA PHE A 80 -2.59 -10.45 4.01
C PHE A 80 -3.40 -9.90 2.83
N VAL A 81 -3.06 -10.32 1.61
CA VAL A 81 -3.75 -9.89 0.40
C VAL A 81 -5.18 -10.44 0.35
N ILE A 82 -5.36 -11.68 0.78
CA ILE A 82 -6.70 -12.29 0.94
C ILE A 82 -7.54 -11.51 1.96
N ASN A 83 -6.92 -11.10 3.08
CA ASN A 83 -7.61 -10.30 4.10
C ASN A 83 -8.01 -8.92 3.57
N ILE A 84 -7.09 -8.21 2.89
CA ILE A 84 -7.42 -6.92 2.25
C ILE A 84 -8.54 -7.10 1.24
N GLU A 85 -8.46 -8.11 0.37
CA GLU A 85 -9.47 -8.37 -0.65
C GLU A 85 -10.85 -8.54 -0.03
N LYS A 86 -10.94 -9.34 1.05
CA LYS A 86 -12.19 -9.58 1.77
C LYS A 86 -12.76 -8.30 2.38
N GLU A 87 -11.93 -7.49 3.04
CA GLU A 87 -12.37 -6.22 3.64
C GLU A 87 -12.80 -5.21 2.56
N LEU A 88 -12.04 -5.12 1.45
CA LEU A 88 -12.40 -4.24 0.33
C LEU A 88 -13.69 -4.67 -0.33
N LYS A 89 -13.87 -5.96 -0.60
CA LYS A 89 -15.12 -6.48 -1.18
C LYS A 89 -16.31 -6.18 -0.27
N LYS A 90 -16.16 -6.33 1.05
CA LYS A 90 -17.21 -6.06 2.04
C LYS A 90 -17.59 -4.57 2.09
N PHE A 91 -16.62 -3.67 2.02
CA PHE A 91 -16.86 -2.24 2.11
C PHE A 91 -17.29 -1.63 0.76
N PHE A 92 -16.68 -2.09 -0.33
CA PHE A 92 -16.90 -1.60 -1.69
C PHE A 92 -17.59 -2.65 -2.56
N ASN A 93 -18.79 -3.09 -2.15
CA ASN A 93 -19.55 -4.14 -2.85
C ASN A 93 -19.73 -3.87 -4.37
N SER A 94 -19.71 -2.61 -4.81
CA SER A 94 -19.86 -2.21 -6.22
C SER A 94 -18.55 -2.14 -7.00
N LYS A 95 -17.39 -2.13 -6.34
CA LYS A 95 -16.08 -1.99 -6.99
C LYS A 95 -15.40 -3.34 -7.16
N LYS A 96 -14.74 -3.52 -8.30
CA LYS A 96 -13.98 -4.72 -8.58
C LYS A 96 -12.70 -4.73 -7.75
N VAL A 97 -12.33 -5.90 -7.22
CA VAL A 97 -11.02 -6.12 -6.59
C VAL A 97 -10.28 -7.19 -7.38
N SER A 98 -9.12 -6.83 -7.90
CA SER A 98 -8.27 -7.69 -8.71
C SER A 98 -6.94 -7.96 -8.00
N LEU A 99 -6.66 -9.24 -7.78
CA LEU A 99 -5.37 -9.70 -7.31
C LEU A 99 -4.48 -10.04 -8.51
N ARG A 100 -3.26 -9.53 -8.53
CA ARG A 100 -2.30 -9.78 -9.61
C ARG A 100 -0.95 -10.18 -9.04
N ASP A 101 -0.26 -11.08 -9.74
CA ASP A 101 1.14 -11.34 -9.44
C ASP A 101 1.95 -10.07 -9.70
N GLY A 102 2.75 -9.69 -8.71
CA GLY A 102 3.63 -8.53 -8.71
C GLY A 102 5.10 -8.91 -8.60
N ALA A 103 5.48 -10.19 -8.64
CA ALA A 103 6.86 -10.62 -8.46
C ALA A 103 7.86 -9.99 -9.44
N TYR A 104 7.38 -9.55 -10.62
CA TYR A 104 8.18 -8.84 -11.62
C TYR A 104 8.30 -7.33 -11.36
N LEU A 105 7.45 -6.75 -10.50
CA LEU A 105 7.44 -5.32 -10.21
C LEU A 105 8.65 -4.93 -9.35
N TYR A 106 9.30 -3.82 -9.71
CA TYR A 106 10.57 -3.42 -9.13
C TYR A 106 10.56 -3.36 -7.59
N ILE A 107 9.55 -2.74 -6.99
CA ILE A 107 9.44 -2.61 -5.52
C ILE A 107 9.33 -3.99 -4.86
N ILE A 108 8.42 -4.83 -5.35
CA ILE A 108 8.15 -6.18 -4.81
C ILE A 108 9.36 -7.11 -5.00
N LYS A 109 10.09 -6.94 -6.11
CA LYS A 109 11.28 -7.72 -6.44
C LYS A 109 12.50 -7.32 -5.59
N ASN A 110 12.71 -6.03 -5.35
CA ASN A 110 13.97 -5.52 -4.79
C ASN A 110 13.90 -5.13 -3.31
N ILE A 111 12.72 -5.02 -2.71
CA ILE A 111 12.58 -4.87 -1.26
C ILE A 111 12.62 -6.25 -0.60
N LYS A 112 13.46 -6.40 0.44
CA LYS A 112 13.63 -7.65 1.19
C LYS A 112 12.43 -7.96 2.09
N ALA A 113 11.77 -6.91 2.58
CA ALA A 113 10.55 -7.01 3.36
C ALA A 113 9.38 -7.53 2.52
N THR A 114 8.32 -7.99 3.18
CA THR A 114 7.04 -8.23 2.51
C THR A 114 6.53 -6.92 1.91
N ALA A 115 6.19 -6.93 0.62
CA ALA A 115 5.91 -5.71 -0.12
C ALA A 115 4.65 -5.84 -0.98
N TYR A 116 3.82 -4.80 -0.95
CA TYR A 116 2.57 -4.72 -1.70
C TYR A 116 2.51 -3.43 -2.49
N ILE A 117 1.93 -3.49 -3.68
CA ILE A 117 1.52 -2.32 -4.46
C ILE A 117 0.01 -2.39 -4.59
N ILE A 118 -0.68 -1.32 -4.19
CA ILE A 118 -2.13 -1.23 -4.25
C ILE A 118 -2.49 -0.03 -5.10
N ASN A 119 -3.09 -0.29 -6.25
CA ASN A 119 -3.69 0.76 -7.04
C ASN A 119 -5.14 0.97 -6.64
N ILE A 120 -5.49 2.22 -6.39
CA ILE A 120 -6.85 2.63 -6.01
C ILE A 120 -7.44 3.56 -7.07
N PRO A 121 -8.78 3.58 -7.23
CA PRO A 121 -9.42 4.57 -8.09
C PRO A 121 -9.05 6.00 -7.71
N LYS A 122 -8.85 6.88 -8.70
CA LYS A 122 -8.56 8.30 -8.44
C LYS A 122 -9.73 9.04 -7.76
N ASN A 123 -10.96 8.63 -8.06
CA ASN A 123 -12.17 9.36 -7.67
C ASN A 123 -12.82 8.84 -6.37
N LEU A 124 -12.03 8.33 -5.42
CA LEU A 124 -12.60 7.98 -4.11
C LEU A 124 -13.05 9.26 -3.39
N ASN A 125 -14.30 9.29 -2.95
CA ASN A 125 -14.79 10.35 -2.07
C ASN A 125 -14.17 10.23 -0.66
N TYR A 126 -14.55 11.12 0.26
CA TYR A 126 -14.01 11.12 1.62
C TYR A 126 -14.31 9.82 2.38
N ASP A 127 -15.56 9.37 2.38
CA ASP A 127 -16.00 8.16 3.09
C ASP A 127 -15.35 6.91 2.50
N GLU A 128 -15.23 6.85 1.18
CA GLU A 128 -14.51 5.80 0.47
C GLU A 128 -13.02 5.81 0.83
N SER A 129 -12.37 6.98 0.85
CA SER A 129 -10.96 7.08 1.23
C SER A 129 -10.73 6.63 2.68
N LEU A 130 -11.65 6.96 3.58
CA LEU A 130 -11.61 6.54 4.98
C LEU A 130 -11.87 5.02 5.12
N GLY A 131 -12.85 4.50 4.40
CA GLY A 131 -13.17 3.08 4.33
C GLY A 131 -11.98 2.26 3.83
N PHE A 132 -11.34 2.71 2.75
CA PHE A 132 -10.12 2.08 2.25
C PHE A 132 -9.00 2.09 3.30
N ALA A 133 -8.75 3.24 3.95
CA ALA A 133 -7.75 3.33 5.02
C ALA A 133 -8.07 2.38 6.20
N ASN A 134 -9.35 2.21 6.54
CA ASN A 134 -9.80 1.23 7.54
C ASN A 134 -9.47 -0.20 7.11
N CYS A 135 -9.82 -0.59 5.87
CA CYS A 135 -9.54 -1.93 5.36
C CYS A 135 -8.03 -2.26 5.42
N ILE A 136 -7.17 -1.32 5.03
CA ILE A 136 -5.71 -1.50 5.09
C ILE A 136 -5.24 -1.61 6.55
N TYR A 137 -5.68 -0.71 7.43
CA TYR A 137 -5.33 -0.75 8.84
C TYR A 137 -5.74 -2.06 9.50
N ASP A 138 -6.99 -2.49 9.32
CA ASP A 138 -7.54 -3.71 9.90
C ASP A 138 -6.83 -4.96 9.39
N SER A 139 -6.34 -4.93 8.15
CA SER A 139 -5.55 -6.03 7.60
C SER A 139 -4.14 -6.10 8.19
N ILE A 140 -3.55 -4.95 8.57
CA ILE A 140 -2.22 -4.91 9.19
C ILE A 140 -2.26 -5.45 10.62
N ILE A 141 -3.28 -5.10 11.39
CA ILE A 141 -3.41 -5.53 12.80
C ILE A 141 -3.78 -7.02 12.96
N LYS A 142 -4.28 -7.66 11.91
CA LYS A 142 -4.67 -9.08 11.90
C LYS A 142 -3.53 -10.02 11.51
N GLN A 143 -2.36 -9.49 11.15
CA GLN A 143 -1.13 -10.27 10.93
C GLN A 143 -0.51 -10.65 12.28
#